data_AF-A0A3S1FC64-F1
#
_entry.id   AF-A0A3S1FC64-F1
#
_cell.length_a   1.000
_cell.length_b   1.000
_cell.length_c   1.000
_cell.angle_alpha   90.00
_cell.angle_beta   90.00
_cell.angle_gamma   90.00
#
_symmetry.space_group_name_H-M   'P 1'
#
loop_
_entity.id
_entity.type
_entity.pdbx_description
1 polymer ?
#
loop_
_entity_poly.entity_id
_entity_poly.type
_entity_poly.pdbx_seq_one_letter_code
_entity_poly.pdbx_strand_id
1 'polypeptide(L)'
;MAEREQPKFRLIVGGNQKPARWLSPPATAIGRSPFDKNRIMAYRLTTGDLQKHLDARQRQPILDLWWHVHGLVPPISGAAKFDTADSRGTRGLGGAHACFRGLMRPAGEDDRGFDYVAFVTKPAIGLKYEPSMGCLIKKFDMPADLVFVIYARLDFPEGRRHNQMDGKPPVTEGVIVLWQLVECDPENPMLPIDHKSRFRRRLW
;
A
#
# COMPACT_ATOMS: atom_id res chain seq x y z
N MET A 1 12.74 -66.76 -3.19
CA MET A 1 13.49 -65.53 -3.50
C MET A 1 12.68 -64.37 -2.97
N ALA A 2 13.14 -63.71 -1.90
CA ALA A 2 12.42 -62.59 -1.29
C ALA A 2 12.86 -61.28 -1.97
N GLU A 3 11.90 -60.58 -2.55
CA GLU A 3 12.09 -59.28 -3.21
C GLU A 3 12.46 -58.24 -2.14
N ARG A 4 13.67 -57.67 -2.24
CA ARG A 4 14.10 -56.57 -1.36
C ARG A 4 13.44 -55.28 -1.85
N GLU A 5 12.47 -54.77 -1.09
CA GLU A 5 11.91 -53.44 -1.30
C GLU A 5 13.02 -52.38 -1.23
N GLN A 6 13.22 -51.68 -2.34
CA GLN A 6 14.17 -50.57 -2.38
C GLN A 6 13.65 -49.39 -1.53
N PRO A 7 14.47 -48.77 -0.69
CA PRO A 7 14.06 -47.64 0.13
C PRO A 7 13.71 -46.44 -0.77
N LYS A 8 12.44 -46.03 -0.74
CA LYS A 8 11.97 -44.82 -1.41
C LYS A 8 12.56 -43.59 -0.72
N PHE A 9 13.50 -42.93 -1.38
CA PHE A 9 13.96 -41.61 -0.95
C PHE A 9 12.81 -40.60 -1.07
N ARG A 10 12.36 -40.07 0.06
CA ARG A 10 11.48 -38.89 0.10
C ARG A 10 12.35 -37.65 0.19
N LEU A 11 12.34 -36.85 -0.88
CA LEU A 11 12.89 -35.50 -0.86
C LEU A 11 12.02 -34.65 0.07
N ILE A 12 12.48 -34.40 1.29
CA ILE A 12 11.87 -33.41 2.18
C ILE A 12 12.38 -32.05 1.73
N VAL A 13 11.66 -31.41 0.80
CA VAL A 13 11.90 -30.01 0.48
C VAL A 13 11.66 -29.21 1.75
N GLY A 14 12.69 -28.49 2.20
CA GLY A 14 12.77 -27.90 3.52
C GLY A 14 11.55 -27.07 3.94
N GLY A 15 11.11 -27.32 5.18
CA GLY A 15 10.35 -26.38 6.01
C GLY A 15 8.92 -26.06 5.56
N ASN A 16 7.96 -26.93 5.92
CA ASN A 16 6.51 -26.65 5.96
C ASN A 16 6.10 -25.50 6.91
N GLN A 17 6.98 -24.53 7.18
CA GLN A 17 6.61 -23.34 7.93
C GLN A 17 5.74 -22.48 7.03
N LYS A 18 4.45 -22.40 7.36
CA LYS A 18 3.53 -21.44 6.74
C LYS A 18 4.20 -20.06 6.76
N PRO A 19 4.26 -19.35 5.63
CA PRO A 19 4.86 -18.02 5.60
C PRO A 19 4.18 -17.14 6.65
N ALA A 20 4.97 -16.29 7.30
CA ALA A 20 4.44 -15.41 8.33
C ALA A 20 3.29 -14.56 7.76
N ARG A 21 2.13 -14.53 8.43
CA ARG A 21 0.90 -13.93 7.89
C ARG A 21 1.07 -12.48 7.43
N TRP A 22 1.96 -11.72 8.07
CA TRP A 22 2.22 -10.32 7.71
C TRP A 22 2.96 -10.16 6.37
N LEU A 23 3.54 -11.23 5.81
CA LEU A 23 4.11 -11.24 4.46
C LEU A 23 3.03 -11.38 3.37
N SER A 24 1.78 -11.64 3.77
CA SER A 24 0.62 -11.80 2.89
C SER A 24 -0.46 -10.76 3.25
N PRO A 25 -0.25 -9.47 2.91
CA PRO A 25 -1.23 -8.41 3.12
C PRO A 25 -2.56 -8.72 2.39
N PRO A 26 -3.68 -8.12 2.82
CA PRO A 26 -4.96 -8.26 2.13
C PRO A 26 -4.83 -7.83 0.67
N ALA A 27 -5.48 -8.53 -0.26
CA ALA A 27 -5.40 -8.20 -1.69
C ALA A 27 -6.09 -6.87 -2.06
N THR A 28 -6.92 -6.35 -1.17
CA THR A 28 -7.68 -5.12 -1.37
C THR A 28 -7.46 -4.13 -0.23
N ALA A 29 -7.27 -2.86 -0.58
CA ALA A 29 -7.23 -1.74 0.35
C ALA A 29 -8.52 -0.92 0.19
N ILE A 30 -9.08 -0.46 1.31
CA ILE A 30 -10.25 0.43 1.32
C ILE A 30 -9.73 1.84 1.59
N GLY A 31 -10.18 2.81 0.79
CA GLY A 31 -9.77 4.20 0.95
C GLY A 31 -10.79 5.18 0.38
N ARG A 32 -10.41 6.46 0.34
CA ARG A 32 -11.26 7.50 -0.25
C ARG A 32 -11.34 7.35 -1.76
N SER A 33 -12.47 7.72 -2.35
CA SER A 33 -12.62 7.81 -3.80
C SER A 33 -11.88 9.04 -4.33
N PRO A 34 -11.24 8.98 -5.51
CA PRO A 34 -10.64 10.16 -6.11
C PRO A 34 -11.73 11.14 -6.61
N PHE A 35 -12.94 10.67 -6.91
CA PHE A 35 -14.04 11.48 -7.44
C PHE A 35 -14.81 12.24 -6.36
N ASP A 36 -14.87 11.67 -5.15
CA ASP A 36 -15.55 12.26 -4.01
C ASP A 36 -14.81 11.87 -2.73
N LYS A 37 -14.27 12.88 -2.05
CA LYS A 37 -13.51 12.73 -0.79
C LYS A 37 -14.32 12.01 0.30
N ASN A 38 -15.65 12.10 0.28
CA ASN A 38 -16.52 11.53 1.31
C ASN A 38 -16.94 10.08 1.03
N ARG A 39 -16.64 9.57 -0.17
CA ARG A 39 -16.98 8.19 -0.56
C ARG A 39 -15.80 7.26 -0.34
N ILE A 40 -16.13 6.02 0.00
CA ILE A 40 -15.17 4.94 0.11
C ILE A 40 -15.13 4.11 -1.17
N MET A 41 -13.96 3.60 -1.49
CA MET A 41 -13.67 2.82 -2.69
C MET A 41 -12.67 1.72 -2.35
N ALA A 42 -12.78 0.58 -3.04
CA ALA A 42 -11.85 -0.53 -2.92
C ALA A 42 -10.80 -0.48 -4.04
N TYR A 43 -9.56 -0.74 -3.69
CA TYR A 43 -8.42 -0.80 -4.60
C TYR A 43 -7.72 -2.15 -4.47
N ARG A 44 -7.44 -2.81 -5.59
CA ARG A 44 -6.61 -4.04 -5.62
C ARG A 44 -5.15 -3.69 -5.43
N LEU A 45 -4.38 -4.60 -4.88
CA LEU A 45 -2.93 -4.52 -4.89
C LEU A 45 -2.35 -5.32 -6.05
N THR A 46 -1.37 -4.75 -6.74
CA THR A 46 -0.58 -5.51 -7.72
C THR A 46 0.21 -6.59 -7.00
N THR A 47 -0.11 -7.86 -7.28
CA THR A 47 0.59 -9.01 -6.70
C THR A 47 2.04 -9.10 -7.14
N GLY A 48 2.34 -8.64 -8.36
CA GLY A 48 3.70 -8.64 -8.92
C GLY A 48 4.71 -7.82 -8.13
N ASP A 49 4.33 -6.64 -7.64
CA ASP A 49 5.26 -5.77 -6.92
C ASP A 49 5.50 -6.24 -5.49
N LEU A 50 4.47 -6.80 -4.84
CA LEU A 50 4.64 -7.48 -3.56
C LEU A 50 5.61 -8.66 -3.68
N GLN A 51 5.47 -9.47 -4.72
CA GLN A 51 6.36 -10.62 -4.95
C GLN A 51 7.81 -10.16 -5.17
N LYS A 52 8.04 -9.09 -5.95
CA LYS A 52 9.38 -8.52 -6.14
C LYS A 52 10.02 -8.12 -4.80
N HIS A 53 9.29 -7.47 -3.90
CA HIS A 53 9.81 -7.11 -2.59
C HIS A 53 10.09 -8.34 -1.72
N LEU A 54 9.25 -9.36 -1.79
CA LEU A 54 9.46 -10.64 -1.09
C LEU A 54 10.73 -11.35 -1.59
N ASP A 55 10.92 -11.42 -2.90
CA ASP A 55 12.07 -12.04 -3.56
C ASP A 55 13.36 -11.28 -3.25
N ALA A 56 13.30 -9.95 -3.28
CA ALA A 56 14.41 -9.06 -2.88
C ALA A 56 14.65 -9.02 -1.35
N ARG A 57 13.88 -9.78 -0.56
CA ARG A 57 13.91 -9.79 0.92
C ARG A 57 13.72 -8.42 1.55
N GLN A 58 13.07 -7.50 0.84
CA GLN A 58 12.72 -6.17 1.34
C GLN A 58 11.45 -6.26 2.17
N ARG A 59 11.60 -6.17 3.49
CA ARG A 59 10.47 -6.27 4.43
C ARG A 59 9.78 -4.94 4.70
N GLN A 60 10.53 -3.83 4.63
CA GLN A 60 10.02 -2.49 4.93
C GLN A 60 8.83 -2.10 4.05
N PRO A 61 8.84 -2.28 2.71
CA PRO A 61 7.70 -1.90 1.87
C PRO A 61 6.42 -2.66 2.22
N ILE A 62 6.54 -3.89 2.71
CA ILE A 62 5.39 -4.71 3.13
C ILE A 62 4.79 -4.14 4.42
N LEU A 63 5.64 -3.71 5.36
CA LEU A 63 5.17 -3.04 6.58
C LEU A 63 4.51 -1.70 6.27
N ASP A 64 5.10 -0.93 5.36
CA ASP A 64 4.54 0.34 4.91
C ASP A 64 3.17 0.12 4.25
N LEU A 65 3.01 -0.97 3.51
CA LEU A 65 1.74 -1.35 2.91
C LEU A 65 0.67 -1.65 3.98
N TRP A 66 0.98 -2.45 4.99
CA TRP A 66 0.05 -2.69 6.11
C TRP A 66 -0.37 -1.38 6.79
N TRP A 67 0.62 -0.57 7.15
CA TRP A 67 0.39 0.58 8.01
C TRP A 67 -0.14 1.82 7.27
N HIS A 68 0.48 2.19 6.16
CA HIS A 68 0.18 3.43 5.44
C HIS A 68 -0.81 3.27 4.29
N VAL A 69 -1.00 2.05 3.76
CA VAL A 69 -1.99 1.80 2.71
C VAL A 69 -3.26 1.20 3.30
N HIS A 70 -3.18 0.06 4.00
CA HIS A 70 -4.36 -0.55 4.62
C HIS A 70 -4.80 0.16 5.91
N GLY A 71 -3.90 0.85 6.59
CA GLY A 71 -4.21 1.44 7.90
C GLY A 71 -4.32 0.41 9.01
N LEU A 72 -3.74 -0.79 8.83
CA LEU A 72 -3.83 -1.92 9.72
C LEU A 72 -2.48 -2.21 10.38
N VAL A 73 -2.51 -2.70 11.61
CA VAL A 73 -1.31 -3.23 12.27
C VAL A 73 -0.95 -4.57 11.62
N PRO A 74 0.30 -4.79 11.18
CA PRO A 74 0.71 -6.07 10.63
C PRO A 74 0.58 -7.17 11.70
N PRO A 75 0.12 -8.39 11.34
CA PRO A 75 -0.08 -9.50 12.28
C PRO A 75 1.26 -10.14 12.69
N ILE A 76 2.08 -9.37 13.40
CA ILE A 76 3.37 -9.75 13.99
C ILE A 76 3.17 -9.88 15.50
N SER A 77 3.77 -10.91 16.10
CA SER A 77 3.75 -11.09 17.56
C SER A 77 4.25 -9.82 18.27
N GLY A 78 3.48 -9.35 19.26
CA GLY A 78 3.80 -8.13 20.00
C GLY A 78 3.54 -6.81 19.27
N ALA A 79 3.06 -6.84 18.01
CA ALA A 79 2.73 -5.62 17.25
C ALA A 79 1.38 -4.99 17.67
N ALA A 80 0.49 -5.76 18.30
CA ALA A 80 -0.83 -5.27 18.73
C ALA A 80 -0.74 -4.05 19.68
N LYS A 81 0.38 -3.89 20.40
CA LYS A 81 0.65 -2.70 21.23
C LYS A 81 0.73 -1.39 20.44
N PHE A 82 0.93 -1.45 19.13
CA PHE A 82 0.95 -0.29 18.24
C PHE A 82 -0.44 0.08 17.72
N ASP A 83 -1.47 -0.70 18.03
CA ASP A 83 -2.85 -0.41 17.64
C ASP A 83 -3.54 0.65 18.51
N THR A 84 -2.79 1.35 19.36
CA THR A 84 -3.35 2.37 20.25
C THR A 84 -3.97 3.53 19.47
N ALA A 85 -5.08 4.07 19.98
CA ALA A 85 -5.86 5.18 19.42
C ALA A 85 -5.09 6.51 19.26
N ASP A 86 -3.79 6.51 19.60
CA ASP A 86 -2.87 7.65 19.55
C ASP A 86 -2.50 8.12 18.13
N SER A 87 -2.93 7.40 17.10
CA SER A 87 -2.83 7.88 15.74
C SER A 87 -3.86 8.99 15.53
N ARG A 88 -3.46 10.24 15.76
CA ARG A 88 -4.23 11.43 15.38
C ARG A 88 -4.54 11.38 13.88
N GLY A 89 -5.72 10.89 13.52
CA GLY A 89 -6.23 10.85 12.14
C GLY A 89 -6.60 9.46 11.62
N THR A 90 -7.36 9.45 10.53
CA THR A 90 -7.69 8.22 9.79
C THR A 90 -6.40 7.63 9.23
N ARG A 91 -6.12 6.35 9.49
CA ARG A 91 -4.94 5.65 8.95
C ARG A 91 -5.17 5.21 7.51
N GLY A 92 -4.09 4.81 6.85
CA GLY A 92 -4.17 4.19 5.53
C GLY A 92 -4.61 5.16 4.42
N LEU A 93 -5.11 4.57 3.35
CA LEU A 93 -5.69 5.29 2.21
C LEU A 93 -6.94 6.11 2.58
N GLY A 94 -7.65 5.72 3.64
CA GLY A 94 -8.75 6.51 4.21
C GLY A 94 -8.29 7.83 4.83
N GLY A 95 -7.02 7.93 5.22
CA GLY A 95 -6.36 9.12 5.75
C GLY A 95 -5.89 10.13 4.72
N ALA A 96 -6.08 9.86 3.42
CA ALA A 96 -5.59 10.75 2.38
C ALA A 96 -6.25 12.13 2.50
N HIS A 97 -5.42 13.17 2.55
CA HIS A 97 -5.86 14.56 2.68
C HIS A 97 -5.85 15.30 1.34
N ALA A 98 -5.06 14.83 0.38
CA ALA A 98 -5.04 15.34 -1.00
C ALA A 98 -5.06 14.18 -2.01
N CYS A 99 -5.67 14.43 -3.17
CA CYS A 99 -5.70 13.50 -4.28
C CYS A 99 -5.41 14.22 -5.60
N PHE A 100 -4.54 13.62 -6.40
CA PHE A 100 -4.15 14.11 -7.71
C PHE A 100 -4.49 13.09 -8.78
N ARG A 101 -4.83 13.56 -9.99
CA ARG A 101 -5.01 12.73 -11.18
C ARG A 101 -4.02 13.13 -12.25
N GLY A 102 -3.55 12.11 -12.95
CA GLY A 102 -2.64 12.24 -14.07
C GLY A 102 -1.21 12.46 -13.58
N LEU A 103 -0.28 11.68 -14.13
CA LEU A 103 1.15 11.90 -14.00
C LEU A 103 1.64 12.69 -15.21
N MET A 104 2.56 13.63 -14.98
CA MET A 104 3.27 14.36 -16.05
C MET A 104 4.40 13.55 -16.68
N ARG A 105 4.44 12.23 -16.44
CA ARG A 105 5.42 11.29 -16.99
C ARG A 105 4.73 9.99 -17.42
N PRO A 106 5.28 9.25 -18.39
CA PRO A 106 4.82 7.91 -18.74
C PRO A 106 4.89 6.97 -17.52
N ALA A 107 3.93 6.06 -17.39
CA ALA A 107 3.88 5.10 -16.29
C ALA A 107 3.31 3.75 -16.76
N GLY A 108 4.13 2.70 -16.69
CA GLY A 108 3.73 1.36 -17.11
C GLY A 108 3.40 1.31 -18.60
N GLU A 109 2.17 0.94 -18.92
CA GLU A 109 1.64 0.86 -20.29
C GLU A 109 0.89 2.13 -20.71
N ASP A 110 0.73 3.11 -19.82
CA ASP A 110 0.11 4.40 -20.14
C ASP A 110 1.20 5.43 -20.46
N ASP A 111 1.40 5.67 -21.75
CA ASP A 111 2.35 6.64 -22.28
C ASP A 111 2.07 8.06 -21.79
N ARG A 112 0.81 8.37 -21.44
CA ARG A 112 0.38 9.72 -21.06
C ARG A 112 0.17 9.89 -19.56
N GLY A 113 0.03 8.79 -18.83
CA GLY A 113 -0.12 8.72 -17.38
C GLY A 113 -1.45 9.27 -16.87
N PHE A 114 -2.50 9.35 -17.69
CA PHE A 114 -3.79 9.97 -17.35
C PHE A 114 -4.63 9.16 -16.35
N ASP A 115 -4.45 7.84 -16.36
CA ASP A 115 -5.31 6.93 -15.60
C ASP A 115 -4.80 6.69 -14.18
N TYR A 116 -3.68 7.32 -13.82
CA TYR A 116 -3.10 7.25 -12.50
C TYR A 116 -3.66 8.33 -11.57
N VAL A 117 -3.96 7.93 -10.35
CA VAL A 117 -4.26 8.80 -9.23
C VAL A 117 -3.20 8.64 -8.16
N ALA A 118 -2.86 9.74 -7.50
CA ALA A 118 -1.93 9.78 -6.39
C ALA A 118 -2.65 10.31 -5.15
N PHE A 119 -2.74 9.47 -4.13
CA PHE A 119 -3.25 9.84 -2.82
C PHE A 119 -2.08 10.23 -1.93
N VAL A 120 -2.21 11.37 -1.25
CA VAL A 120 -1.20 11.87 -0.34
C VAL A 120 -1.73 11.78 1.08
N THR A 121 -0.94 11.17 1.96
CA THR A 121 -1.17 11.10 3.41
C THR A 121 0.01 11.72 4.15
N LYS A 122 -0.26 12.29 5.33
CA LYS A 122 0.76 12.82 6.25
C LYS A 122 0.78 11.98 7.52
N PRO A 123 1.45 10.81 7.52
CA PRO A 123 1.52 9.98 8.71
C PRO A 123 2.38 10.66 9.78
N ALA A 124 1.92 10.68 11.03
CA ALA A 124 2.74 11.12 12.17
C ALA A 124 3.68 10.02 12.68
N ILE A 125 3.35 8.76 12.40
CA ILE A 125 4.02 7.57 12.93
C ILE A 125 4.27 6.59 11.78
N GLY A 126 5.45 5.98 11.77
CA GLY A 126 5.77 4.84 10.92
C GLY A 126 6.14 3.58 11.72
N LEU A 127 6.22 2.45 11.02
CA LEU A 127 6.74 1.19 11.55
C LEU A 127 8.03 0.85 10.82
N LYS A 128 9.12 0.62 11.55
CA LYS A 128 10.41 0.22 10.99
C LYS A 128 10.65 -1.26 11.28
N TYR A 129 11.15 -1.99 10.29
CA TYR A 129 11.66 -3.35 10.48
C TYR A 129 12.97 -3.31 11.28
N GLU A 130 12.94 -3.76 12.53
CA GLU A 130 14.08 -3.81 13.45
C GLU A 130 13.94 -5.09 14.29
N PRO A 131 14.48 -6.23 13.81
CA PRO A 131 14.30 -7.52 14.46
C PRO A 131 14.80 -7.52 15.90
N SER A 132 13.90 -7.81 16.85
CA SER A 132 14.24 -8.03 18.27
C SER A 132 13.56 -9.30 18.78
N MET A 133 14.03 -9.83 19.92
CA MET A 133 13.48 -11.04 20.54
C MET A 133 11.98 -10.93 20.88
N GLY A 134 11.46 -9.73 21.10
CA GLY A 134 10.05 -9.50 21.47
C GLY A 134 9.14 -9.07 20.32
N CYS A 135 9.67 -8.38 19.32
CA CYS A 135 8.89 -7.91 18.16
C CYS A 135 9.82 -7.62 16.97
N LEU A 136 9.37 -7.90 15.74
CA LEU A 136 10.16 -7.64 14.53
C LEU A 136 10.12 -6.18 14.07
N ILE A 137 9.30 -5.36 14.73
CA ILE A 137 9.04 -3.99 14.32
C ILE A 137 9.13 -3.03 15.49
N LYS A 138 9.51 -1.81 15.16
CA LYS A 138 9.62 -0.69 16.09
C LYS A 138 8.83 0.50 15.55
N LYS A 139 8.08 1.15 16.43
CA LYS A 139 7.41 2.41 16.13
C LYS A 139 8.46 3.53 16.08
N PHE A 140 8.33 4.44 15.12
CA PHE A 140 9.14 5.65 15.05
C PHE A 140 8.26 6.84 14.68
N ASP A 141 8.66 8.03 15.09
CA ASP A 141 8.00 9.28 14.71
C ASP A 141 8.41 9.63 13.28
N MET A 142 7.41 9.88 12.42
CA MET A 142 7.67 10.19 11.03
C MET A 142 8.30 11.59 10.93
N PRO A 143 9.42 11.75 10.20
CA PRO A 143 9.99 13.05 9.93
C PRO A 143 8.95 14.02 9.32
N ALA A 144 8.92 15.26 9.83
CA ALA A 144 7.92 16.25 9.46
C ALA A 144 8.07 16.77 8.02
N ASP A 145 9.20 16.49 7.38
CA ASP A 145 9.56 16.78 5.99
C ASP A 145 9.12 15.68 5.01
N LEU A 146 8.48 14.60 5.48
CA LEU A 146 8.03 13.50 4.62
C LEU A 146 6.50 13.42 4.51
N VAL A 147 6.00 13.11 3.31
CA VAL A 147 4.62 12.69 3.03
C VAL A 147 4.64 11.32 2.39
N PHE A 148 3.56 10.57 2.56
CA PHE A 148 3.42 9.25 1.97
C PHE A 148 2.47 9.33 0.77
N VAL A 149 2.93 8.85 -0.38
CA VAL A 149 2.20 8.92 -1.65
C VAL A 149 1.86 7.52 -2.11
N ILE A 150 0.59 7.29 -2.42
CA ILE A 150 0.04 6.02 -2.89
C ILE A 150 -0.48 6.23 -4.30
N TYR A 151 0.11 5.53 -5.26
CA TYR A 151 -0.27 5.55 -6.65
C TYR A 151 -1.22 4.40 -6.95
N ALA A 152 -2.37 4.72 -7.54
CA ALA A 152 -3.30 3.74 -8.07
C ALA A 152 -3.63 4.04 -9.53
N ARG A 153 -3.67 3.00 -10.37
CA ARG A 153 -4.22 3.05 -11.72
C ARG A 153 -5.72 2.79 -11.63
N LEU A 154 -6.54 3.66 -12.19
CA LEU A 154 -7.99 3.46 -12.22
C LEU A 154 -8.37 2.49 -13.35
N ASP A 155 -9.40 1.68 -13.12
CA ASP A 155 -9.89 0.72 -14.12
C ASP A 155 -10.66 1.40 -15.26
N PHE A 156 -11.09 2.65 -15.06
CA PHE A 156 -11.82 3.42 -16.04
C PHE A 156 -11.04 4.68 -16.47
N PRO A 157 -10.76 4.80 -17.78
CA PRO A 157 -9.98 5.91 -18.30
C PRO A 157 -10.75 7.23 -18.23
N GLU A 158 -10.00 8.33 -18.31
CA GLU A 158 -10.55 9.69 -18.29
C GLU A 158 -11.63 9.87 -19.39
N GLY A 159 -12.81 10.36 -18.99
CA GLY A 159 -13.95 10.59 -19.90
C GLY A 159 -15.08 9.57 -19.83
N ARG A 160 -14.91 8.41 -19.16
CA ARG A 160 -16.03 7.51 -18.84
C ARG A 160 -16.70 7.94 -17.53
N ARG A 161 -18.03 8.08 -17.55
CA ARG A 161 -18.82 8.35 -16.35
C ARG A 161 -18.74 7.14 -15.41
N HIS A 162 -18.30 7.36 -14.19
CA HIS A 162 -18.49 6.42 -13.09
C HIS A 162 -20.00 6.35 -12.82
N ASN A 163 -20.67 5.35 -13.42
CA ASN A 163 -22.07 5.07 -13.15
C ASN A 163 -22.14 4.36 -11.81
N GLN A 164 -22.48 5.11 -10.76
CA GLN A 164 -22.93 4.50 -9.52
C GLN A 164 -24.23 3.74 -9.78
N MET A 165 -24.19 2.41 -9.74
CA MET A 165 -25.40 1.66 -9.49
C MET A 165 -25.66 1.60 -7.98
N ASP A 166 -26.83 2.11 -7.61
CA ASP A 166 -27.50 2.09 -6.31
C ASP A 166 -27.04 1.00 -5.33
N GLY A 167 -26.53 1.44 -4.17
CA GLY A 167 -26.51 0.65 -2.93
C GLY A 167 -25.60 -0.59 -2.88
N LYS A 168 -24.82 -0.89 -3.91
CA LYS A 168 -23.92 -2.05 -3.94
C LYS A 168 -22.59 -1.75 -3.23
N PRO A 169 -21.93 -2.79 -2.64
CA PRO A 169 -20.60 -2.64 -2.02
C PRO A 169 -19.62 -1.98 -3.01
N PRO A 170 -18.59 -1.26 -2.50
CA PRO A 170 -17.70 -0.48 -3.34
C PRO A 170 -17.15 -1.38 -4.44
N VAL A 171 -17.50 -1.06 -5.69
CA VAL A 171 -16.90 -1.71 -6.85
C VAL A 171 -15.40 -1.47 -6.72
N THR A 172 -14.61 -2.51 -6.94
CA THR A 172 -13.16 -2.34 -7.06
C THR A 172 -12.91 -1.57 -8.33
N GLU A 173 -12.29 -0.39 -8.25
CA GLU A 173 -12.15 0.47 -9.43
C GLU A 173 -10.74 1.04 -9.63
N GLY A 174 -9.77 0.43 -8.99
CA GLY A 174 -8.37 0.69 -9.30
C GLY A 174 -7.43 -0.34 -8.72
N VAL A 175 -6.17 -0.22 -9.12
CA VAL A 175 -5.06 -1.06 -8.71
C VAL A 175 -3.96 -0.17 -8.15
N ILE A 176 -3.61 -0.37 -6.88
CA ILE A 176 -2.43 0.24 -6.25
C ILE A 176 -1.19 -0.40 -6.85
N VAL A 177 -0.38 0.45 -7.46
CA VAL A 177 0.84 0.06 -8.18
C VAL A 177 2.11 0.41 -7.43
N LEU A 178 2.08 1.44 -6.58
CA LEU A 178 3.27 1.94 -5.91
C LEU A 178 2.88 2.74 -4.68
N TRP A 179 3.71 2.65 -3.64
CA TRP A 179 3.60 3.47 -2.44
C TRP A 179 5.00 3.84 -1.95
N GLN A 180 5.19 5.07 -1.51
CA GLN A 180 6.51 5.55 -1.08
C GLN A 180 6.41 6.80 -0.21
N LEU A 181 7.43 7.01 0.63
CA LEU A 181 7.70 8.29 1.26
C LEU A 181 8.41 9.22 0.28
N VAL A 182 8.01 10.49 0.28
CA VAL A 182 8.65 11.54 -0.52
C VAL A 182 8.77 12.81 0.32
N GLU A 183 9.74 13.65 -0.03
CA GLU A 183 9.93 14.96 0.59
C GLU A 183 8.74 15.89 0.32
N CYS A 184 8.45 16.72 1.30
CA CYS A 184 7.37 17.70 1.23
C CYS A 184 7.83 18.99 0.57
N ASP A 185 6.87 19.73 0.02
CA ASP A 185 7.08 21.09 -0.41
C ASP A 185 7.35 21.98 0.82
N PRO A 186 8.48 22.72 0.88
CA PRO A 186 8.75 23.66 1.95
C PRO A 186 7.67 24.72 2.14
N GLU A 187 7.00 25.14 1.05
CA GLU A 187 5.89 26.11 1.09
C GLU A 187 4.58 25.45 1.53
N ASN A 188 4.43 24.15 1.28
CA ASN A 188 3.24 23.38 1.65
C ASN A 188 3.60 21.98 2.16
N PRO A 189 3.91 21.83 3.47
CA PRO A 189 4.41 20.58 4.06
C PRO A 189 3.45 19.37 4.00
N MET A 190 2.23 19.59 3.51
CA MET A 190 1.23 18.55 3.29
C MET A 190 1.32 17.93 1.90
N LEU A 191 2.05 18.52 0.96
CA LEU A 191 2.15 18.06 -0.42
C LEU A 191 3.58 17.65 -0.76
N PRO A 192 3.77 16.76 -1.75
CA PRO A 192 5.10 16.45 -2.27
C PRO A 192 5.79 17.70 -2.85
N ILE A 193 7.12 17.77 -2.72
CA ILE A 193 7.93 18.91 -3.17
C ILE A 193 7.71 19.30 -4.64
N ASP A 194 7.46 18.31 -5.50
CA ASP A 194 7.31 18.48 -6.93
C ASP A 194 5.86 18.31 -7.40
N HIS A 195 4.87 18.47 -6.52
CA HIS A 195 3.47 18.18 -6.85
C HIS A 195 2.95 18.95 -8.09
N LYS A 196 3.43 20.19 -8.32
CA LYS A 196 3.05 21.03 -9.46
C LYS A 196 3.55 20.49 -10.80
N SER A 197 4.74 19.90 -10.83
CA SER A 197 5.35 19.33 -12.04
C SER A 197 5.13 17.83 -12.16
N ARG A 198 4.78 17.14 -11.06
CA ARG A 198 4.55 15.70 -11.02
C ARG A 198 3.14 15.33 -11.46
N PHE A 199 2.15 16.14 -11.11
CA PHE A 199 0.72 15.83 -11.31
C PHE A 199 0.06 16.79 -12.29
N ARG A 200 -0.92 16.28 -13.04
CA ARG A 200 -1.67 17.09 -14.02
C ARG A 200 -2.73 17.95 -13.36
N ARG A 201 -3.50 17.37 -12.45
CA ARG A 201 -4.62 18.05 -11.79
C ARG A 201 -4.80 17.57 -10.36
N ARG A 202 -5.05 18.51 -9.45
CA ARG A 202 -5.55 18.20 -8.10
C ARG A 202 -7.06 18.00 -8.14
N LEU A 203 -7.56 16.91 -7.55
CA LEU A 203 -8.99 16.64 -7.43
C LEU A 203 -9.56 17.25 -6.14
N TRP A 204 -8.88 17.06 -5.02
CA TRP A 204 -9.21 17.64 -3.71
C TRP A 204 -7.97 17.71 -2.80
#